data_AF-A0A7J0DHL4-F1
#
_entry.id   AF-A0A7J0DHL4-F1
#
_cell.length_a   1.000
_cell.length_b   1.000
_cell.length_c   1.000
_cell.angle_alpha   90.00
_cell.angle_beta   90.00
_cell.angle_gamma   90.00
#
_symmetry.space_group_name_H-M   'P 1'
#
loop_
_entity.id
_entity.type
_entity.pdbx_description
1 polymer ?
#
loop_
_entity_poly.entity_id
_entity_poly.type
_entity_poly.pdbx_seq_one_letter_code
_entity_poly.pdbx_strand_id
1 'polypeptide(L)'
;MFRWLCHFDTKKFRPNEVKRVQISLACVFAFMAIGWPLIVYQTGVMGWIKFWLMPWLGYHFWMSTFTMVHHTAPHIPFKQSDDWNAAQAQLNGTVHCDYPSWIEILCHDINVHIPHHISPRIPSYNLRAAHQSLRENWGKYLNEATWNWRLMKTILTVCHVYSKEQNYVAFDELTPKESYPITFLKKSNA
;
A
#
# COMPACT_ATOMS: atom_id res chain seq x y z
N MET A 1 16.34 -14.57 6.72
CA MET A 1 15.98 -15.48 5.60
C MET A 1 14.95 -14.76 4.74
N PHE A 2 15.30 -14.41 3.50
CA PHE A 2 14.46 -13.55 2.65
C PHE A 2 13.08 -14.17 2.38
N ARG A 3 12.02 -13.47 2.81
CA ARG A 3 10.60 -13.88 2.72
C ARG A 3 10.08 -14.00 1.27
N TRP A 4 10.89 -13.60 0.28
CA TRP A 4 10.54 -13.56 -1.15
C TRP A 4 10.44 -14.94 -1.79
N LEU A 5 11.27 -15.91 -1.37
CA LEU A 5 11.23 -17.30 -1.87
C LEU A 5 9.92 -18.01 -1.54
N CYS A 6 9.15 -17.52 -0.57
CA CYS A 6 7.84 -18.08 -0.22
C CYS A 6 6.79 -17.93 -1.32
N HIS A 7 6.90 -16.92 -2.20
CA HIS A 7 5.89 -16.67 -3.24
C HIS A 7 5.89 -17.73 -4.35
N PHE A 8 7.01 -18.41 -4.58
CA PHE A 8 7.15 -19.45 -5.60
C PHE A 8 6.98 -20.87 -5.03
N ASP A 9 6.80 -21.00 -3.72
CA ASP A 9 6.60 -22.28 -3.06
C ASP A 9 5.12 -22.62 -3.00
N THR A 10 4.66 -23.44 -3.96
CA THR A 10 3.26 -23.86 -4.07
C THR A 10 2.77 -24.65 -2.86
N LYS A 11 3.67 -25.21 -2.03
CA LYS A 11 3.32 -25.97 -0.83
C LYS A 11 2.76 -25.09 0.30
N LYS A 12 2.93 -23.78 0.22
CA LYS A 12 2.43 -22.81 1.21
C LYS A 12 0.98 -22.38 0.96
N PHE A 13 0.41 -22.76 -0.17
CA PHE A 13 -0.95 -22.40 -0.55
C PHE A 13 -1.93 -23.52 -0.23
N ARG A 14 -3.20 -23.16 -0.04
CA ARG A 14 -4.27 -24.15 0.14
C ARG A 14 -4.41 -24.99 -1.13
N PRO A 15 -4.76 -26.30 -1.02
CA PRO A 15 -4.85 -27.18 -2.19
C PRO A 15 -5.75 -26.68 -3.32
N ASN A 16 -6.82 -25.94 -2.99
CA ASN A 16 -7.75 -25.34 -3.95
C ASN A 16 -7.19 -24.10 -4.68
N GLU A 17 -6.12 -23.49 -4.19
CA GLU A 17 -5.49 -22.31 -4.77
C GLU A 17 -4.26 -22.63 -5.61
N VAL A 18 -3.63 -23.79 -5.39
CA VAL A 18 -2.38 -24.19 -6.06
C VAL A 18 -2.49 -24.08 -7.58
N LYS A 19 -3.59 -24.55 -8.18
CA LYS A 19 -3.79 -24.44 -9.64
C LYS A 19 -3.81 -22.99 -10.13
N ARG A 20 -4.44 -22.07 -9.37
CA ARG A 20 -4.49 -20.64 -9.71
C ARG A 20 -3.10 -20.01 -9.64
N VAL A 21 -2.33 -20.35 -8.61
CA VAL A 21 -0.94 -19.89 -8.44
C VAL A 21 -0.07 -20.41 -9.59
N GLN A 22 -0.18 -21.69 -9.95
CA GLN A 22 0.56 -22.28 -11.06
C GLN A 22 0.24 -21.60 -12.39
N ILE A 23 -1.03 -21.33 -12.69
CA ILE A 23 -1.44 -20.60 -13.89
C ILE A 23 -0.85 -19.19 -13.88
N SER A 24 -0.95 -18.47 -12.75
CA SER A 24 -0.39 -17.12 -12.62
C SER A 24 1.12 -17.11 -12.87
N LEU A 25 1.86 -18.05 -12.29
CA LEU A 25 3.30 -18.18 -12.51
C LEU A 25 3.60 -18.51 -13.98
N ALA A 26 2.89 -19.47 -14.57
CA ALA A 26 3.06 -19.85 -15.96
C ALA A 26 2.83 -18.66 -16.91
N CYS A 27 1.80 -17.85 -16.69
CA CYS A 27 1.54 -16.64 -17.48
C CYS A 27 2.69 -15.63 -17.38
N VAL A 28 3.22 -15.38 -16.18
CA VAL A 28 4.34 -14.45 -15.96
C VAL A 28 5.61 -14.95 -16.64
N PHE A 29 5.96 -16.23 -16.46
CA PHE A 29 7.14 -16.82 -17.10
C PHE A 29 6.99 -16.91 -18.63
N ALA A 30 5.79 -17.22 -19.14
CA ALA A 30 5.52 -17.20 -20.57
C ALA A 30 5.68 -15.79 -21.17
N PHE A 31 5.17 -14.75 -20.50
CA PHE A 31 5.37 -13.37 -20.95
C PHE A 31 6.85 -12.97 -20.94
N MET A 32 7.62 -13.36 -19.92
CA MET A 32 9.07 -13.08 -19.91
C MET A 32 9.80 -13.86 -21.01
N ALA A 33 9.45 -15.12 -21.26
CA ALA A 33 10.11 -15.95 -22.26
C ALA A 33 9.75 -15.59 -23.71
N ILE A 34 8.56 -15.04 -23.94
CA ILE A 34 8.05 -14.73 -25.28
C ILE A 34 8.00 -13.22 -25.51
N GLY A 35 7.34 -12.48 -24.62
CA GLY A 35 7.12 -11.04 -24.76
C GLY A 35 8.41 -10.22 -24.72
N TRP A 36 9.32 -10.47 -23.77
CA TRP A 36 10.58 -9.72 -23.71
C TRP A 36 11.45 -9.92 -24.97
N PRO A 37 11.73 -11.16 -25.43
CA PRO A 37 12.48 -11.35 -26.67
C PRO A 37 11.80 -10.74 -27.88
N LEU A 38 10.47 -10.81 -28.00
CA LEU A 38 9.76 -10.19 -29.11
C LEU A 38 9.90 -8.66 -29.11
N ILE A 39 9.78 -8.01 -27.95
CA ILE A 39 9.99 -6.56 -27.84
C ILE A 39 11.43 -6.21 -28.25
N VAL A 40 12.42 -6.94 -27.72
CA VAL A 40 13.84 -6.71 -28.05
C VAL A 40 14.12 -6.96 -29.53
N TYR A 41 13.55 -8.01 -30.12
CA TYR A 41 13.70 -8.32 -31.53
C TYR A 41 13.12 -7.21 -32.42
N GLN A 42 11.95 -6.69 -32.08
CA GLN A 42 11.25 -5.70 -32.90
C GLN A 42 11.78 -4.27 -32.73
N THR A 43 12.24 -3.92 -31.52
CA THR A 43 12.51 -2.53 -31.12
C THR A 43 13.89 -2.31 -30.49
N GLY A 44 14.68 -3.38 -30.34
CA GLY A 44 15.95 -3.37 -29.64
C GLY A 44 15.80 -3.28 -28.11
N VAL A 45 16.93 -3.33 -27.42
CA VAL A 45 16.99 -3.19 -25.95
C VAL A 45 16.42 -1.84 -25.49
N MET A 46 16.63 -0.78 -26.27
CA MET A 46 16.07 0.54 -25.96
C MET A 46 14.54 0.56 -26.02
N GLY A 47 13.93 -0.21 -26.94
CA GLY A 47 12.49 -0.35 -26.96
C GLY A 47 11.96 -1.17 -25.80
N TRP A 48 12.67 -2.21 -25.35
CA TRP A 48 12.33 -2.90 -24.10
C TRP A 48 12.33 -1.96 -22.88
N ILE A 49 13.32 -1.07 -22.79
CA ILE A 49 13.37 -0.07 -21.72
C ILE A 49 12.15 0.86 -21.80
N LYS A 50 11.87 1.42 -22.99
CA LYS A 50 10.81 2.41 -23.19
C LYS A 50 9.40 1.84 -23.05
N PHE A 51 9.17 0.63 -23.56
CA PHE A 51 7.83 0.06 -23.68
C PHE A 51 7.48 -0.95 -22.58
N TRP A 52 8.48 -1.47 -21.85
CA TRP A 52 8.23 -2.37 -20.71
C TRP A 52 8.75 -1.80 -19.40
N LEU A 53 10.06 -1.54 -19.29
CA LEU A 53 10.67 -1.17 -17.99
C LEU A 53 10.13 0.16 -17.44
N MET A 54 10.10 1.21 -18.27
CA MET A 54 9.66 2.54 -17.83
C MET A 54 8.18 2.57 -17.43
N PRO A 55 7.23 2.02 -18.21
CA PRO A 55 5.84 1.88 -17.78
C PRO A 55 5.70 1.03 -16.51
N TRP A 56 6.45 -0.07 -16.40
CA TRP A 56 6.44 -0.94 -15.22
C TRP A 56 6.89 -0.18 -13.97
N LEU A 57 8.00 0.58 -14.05
CA LEU A 57 8.48 1.43 -12.95
C LEU A 57 7.46 2.51 -12.57
N GLY A 58 6.86 3.17 -13.57
CA GLY A 58 5.84 4.19 -13.35
C GLY A 58 4.60 3.63 -12.63
N TYR A 59 4.09 2.48 -13.09
CA TYR A 59 2.98 1.79 -12.45
C TYR A 59 3.32 1.40 -11.01
N HIS A 60 4.47 0.77 -10.79
CA HIS A 60 4.89 0.36 -9.45
C HIS A 60 5.12 1.55 -8.51
N PHE A 61 5.69 2.65 -9.01
CA PHE A 61 5.85 3.89 -8.25
C PHE A 61 4.49 4.41 -7.77
N TRP A 62 3.52 4.56 -8.66
CA TRP A 62 2.19 5.09 -8.30
C TRP A 62 1.40 4.13 -7.41
N MET A 63 1.34 2.85 -7.73
CA MET A 63 0.62 1.86 -6.91
C MET A 63 1.21 1.75 -5.49
N SER A 64 2.54 1.79 -5.37
CA SER A 64 3.19 1.82 -4.06
C SER A 64 2.89 3.12 -3.32
N THR A 65 2.93 4.25 -4.03
CA THR A 65 2.61 5.57 -3.49
C THR A 65 1.20 5.63 -2.94
N PHE A 66 0.18 5.16 -3.69
CA PHE A 66 -1.20 5.11 -3.21
C PHE A 66 -1.32 4.27 -1.95
N THR A 67 -0.77 3.04 -1.98
CA THR A 67 -0.84 2.12 -0.83
C THR A 67 -0.19 2.73 0.42
N MET A 68 0.99 3.34 0.27
CA MET A 68 1.71 3.99 1.36
C MET A 68 0.95 5.19 1.92
N VAL A 69 0.41 6.05 1.06
CA VAL A 69 -0.34 7.23 1.52
C VAL A 69 -1.65 6.80 2.20
N HIS A 70 -2.40 5.88 1.60
CA HIS A 70 -3.69 5.43 2.13
C HIS A 70 -3.60 4.71 3.47
N HIS A 71 -2.46 4.07 3.78
CA HIS A 71 -2.35 3.18 4.95
C HIS A 71 -1.19 3.51 5.89
N THR A 72 -0.38 4.52 5.58
CA THR A 72 0.80 4.89 6.38
C THR A 72 0.96 6.40 6.52
N ALA A 73 -0.05 7.19 6.15
CA ALA A 73 -0.04 8.61 6.46
C ALA A 73 -0.07 8.82 8.00
N PRO A 74 0.71 9.80 8.51
CA PRO A 74 0.97 9.94 9.95
C PRO A 74 -0.27 10.33 10.78
N HIS A 75 -1.35 10.77 10.13
CA HIS A 75 -2.58 11.17 10.80
C HIS A 75 -3.64 10.06 10.85
N ILE A 76 -3.35 8.87 10.28
CA ILE A 76 -4.26 7.72 10.36
C ILE A 76 -4.23 7.16 11.80
N PRO A 77 -5.37 7.11 12.50
CA PRO A 77 -5.40 6.63 13.87
C PRO A 77 -5.33 5.11 13.94
N PHE A 78 -4.53 4.60 14.88
CA PHE A 78 -4.57 3.20 15.30
C PHE A 78 -5.29 3.14 16.63
N LYS A 79 -6.24 2.22 16.77
CA LYS A 79 -7.01 2.03 18.00
C LYS A 79 -6.75 0.64 18.55
N GLN A 80 -6.61 0.56 19.87
CA GLN A 80 -6.61 -0.72 20.58
C GLN A 80 -7.99 -1.37 20.48
N SER A 81 -8.06 -2.68 20.73
CA SER A 81 -9.27 -3.48 20.48
C SER A 81 -10.49 -3.04 21.31
N ASP A 82 -10.24 -2.50 22.50
CA ASP A 82 -11.23 -1.94 23.42
C ASP A 82 -11.84 -0.62 22.91
N ASP A 83 -11.05 0.20 22.22
CA ASP A 83 -11.49 1.47 21.62
C ASP A 83 -11.89 1.33 20.14
N TRP A 84 -11.90 0.11 19.58
CA TRP A 84 -12.11 -0.11 18.16
C TRP A 84 -13.60 -0.10 17.77
N ASN A 85 -13.92 0.67 16.73
CA ASN A 85 -15.27 0.72 16.15
C ASN A 85 -15.20 0.52 14.63
N ALA A 86 -15.97 -0.44 14.10
CA ALA A 86 -15.92 -0.82 12.69
C ALA A 86 -16.28 0.33 11.73
N ALA A 87 -17.25 1.18 12.09
CA ALA A 87 -17.67 2.30 11.24
C ALA A 87 -16.60 3.40 11.24
N GLN A 88 -16.07 3.74 12.41
CA GLN A 88 -14.98 4.70 12.52
C GLN A 88 -13.75 4.20 11.77
N ALA A 89 -13.35 2.95 11.96
CA ALA A 89 -12.19 2.35 11.29
C ALA A 89 -12.28 2.40 9.76
N GLN A 90 -13.47 2.25 9.18
CA GLN A 90 -13.65 2.38 7.73
C GLN A 90 -13.61 3.85 7.25
N LEU A 91 -14.08 4.80 8.07
CA LEU A 91 -14.09 6.23 7.74
C LEU A 91 -12.73 6.91 7.94
N ASN A 92 -12.01 6.53 8.99
CA ASN A 92 -10.77 7.18 9.42
C ASN A 92 -9.51 6.31 9.24
N GLY A 93 -9.64 5.01 8.99
CA GLY A 93 -8.51 4.09 8.83
C GLY A 93 -7.78 4.24 7.50
N THR A 94 -8.19 5.19 6.68
CA THR A 94 -7.52 5.56 5.44
C THR A 94 -7.70 7.05 5.12
N VAL A 95 -7.10 7.48 4.02
CA VAL A 95 -6.99 8.88 3.59
C VAL A 95 -7.45 9.01 2.14
N HIS A 96 -8.31 9.98 1.86
CA HIS A 96 -8.49 10.50 0.50
C HIS A 96 -7.34 11.44 0.18
N CYS A 97 -6.60 11.18 -0.89
CA CYS A 97 -5.44 12.01 -1.25
C CYS A 97 -5.61 12.58 -2.67
N ASP A 98 -5.53 13.89 -2.84
CA ASP A 98 -5.59 14.49 -4.18
C ASP A 98 -4.25 14.32 -4.91
N TYR A 99 -4.31 13.87 -6.16
CA TYR A 99 -3.17 13.68 -7.06
C TYR A 99 -3.37 14.51 -8.35
N PRO A 100 -2.34 14.66 -9.21
CA PRO A 100 -2.54 15.25 -10.53
C PRO A 100 -3.66 14.52 -11.29
N SER A 101 -4.63 15.25 -11.85
CA SER A 101 -5.88 14.65 -12.37
C SER A 101 -5.66 13.57 -13.43
N TRP A 102 -4.59 13.66 -14.23
CA TRP A 102 -4.25 12.64 -15.22
C TRP A 102 -3.84 11.30 -14.58
N ILE A 103 -3.24 11.33 -13.38
CA ILE A 103 -2.93 10.13 -12.58
C ILE A 103 -4.22 9.54 -12.01
N GLU A 104 -5.09 10.38 -11.46
CA GLU A 104 -6.38 9.94 -10.91
C GLU A 104 -7.20 9.21 -11.97
N ILE A 105 -7.30 9.79 -13.18
CA ILE A 105 -7.99 9.17 -14.32
C ILE A 105 -7.32 7.84 -14.72
N LEU A 106 -6.00 7.82 -14.90
CA LEU A 106 -5.26 6.60 -15.30
C LEU A 106 -5.44 5.48 -14.28
N CYS A 107 -5.56 5.83 -13.00
CA CYS A 107 -5.70 4.91 -11.89
C CYS A 107 -7.16 4.77 -11.39
N HIS A 108 -8.14 5.13 -12.23
CA HIS A 108 -9.57 4.94 -11.96
C HIS A 108 -10.05 5.52 -10.62
N ASP A 109 -9.60 6.72 -10.27
CA ASP A 109 -9.93 7.43 -9.03
C ASP A 109 -9.65 6.59 -7.77
N ILE A 110 -8.62 5.73 -7.80
CA ILE A 110 -8.19 4.90 -6.65
C ILE A 110 -7.91 5.74 -5.39
N ASN A 111 -7.56 7.00 -5.59
CA ASN A 111 -7.27 7.96 -4.55
C ASN A 111 -8.50 8.37 -3.72
N VAL A 112 -9.70 8.19 -4.29
CA VAL A 112 -10.98 8.33 -3.59
C VAL A 112 -11.25 7.06 -2.79
N HIS A 113 -10.39 6.83 -1.80
CA HIS A 113 -10.22 5.51 -1.19
C HIS A 113 -11.23 5.23 -0.08
N ILE A 114 -11.71 6.26 0.64
CA ILE A 114 -12.62 6.07 1.79
C ILE A 114 -13.93 5.36 1.37
N PRO A 115 -14.64 5.76 0.30
CA PRO A 115 -15.83 5.04 -0.14
C PRO A 115 -15.57 3.57 -0.50
N HIS A 116 -14.37 3.24 -0.99
CA HIS A 116 -14.00 1.86 -1.31
C HIS A 116 -13.94 0.97 -0.07
N HIS A 117 -13.49 1.49 1.08
CA HIS A 117 -13.52 0.77 2.36
C HIS A 117 -14.93 0.59 2.90
N ILE A 118 -15.81 1.57 2.68
CA ILE A 118 -17.21 1.50 3.11
C ILE A 118 -18.00 0.50 2.27
N SER A 119 -17.81 0.53 0.95
CA SER A 119 -18.45 -0.40 0.03
C SER A 119 -17.61 -0.59 -1.23
N PRO A 120 -16.88 -1.72 -1.37
CA PRO A 120 -16.09 -2.01 -2.56
C PRO A 120 -16.95 -2.28 -3.81
N ARG A 121 -18.29 -2.29 -3.67
CA ARG A 121 -19.25 -2.42 -4.78
C ARG A 121 -19.52 -1.10 -5.50
N ILE A 122 -19.11 0.04 -4.92
CA ILE A 122 -19.26 1.34 -5.58
C ILE A 122 -18.30 1.38 -6.78
N PRO A 123 -18.80 1.59 -8.01
CA PRO A 123 -17.94 1.67 -9.17
C PRO A 123 -17.09 2.96 -9.14
N SER A 124 -15.91 2.92 -9.78
CA SER A 124 -14.93 4.01 -9.75
C SER A 124 -15.51 5.38 -10.14
N TYR A 125 -16.33 5.41 -11.19
CA TYR A 125 -16.98 6.63 -11.69
C TYR A 125 -17.99 7.26 -10.72
N ASN A 126 -18.41 6.55 -9.66
CA ASN A 126 -19.28 7.06 -8.59
C ASN A 126 -18.51 7.38 -7.30
N LEU A 127 -17.20 7.10 -7.22
CA LEU A 127 -16.44 7.28 -5.99
C LEU A 127 -16.44 8.74 -5.53
N ARG A 128 -16.30 9.70 -6.45
CA ARG A 128 -16.30 11.13 -6.11
C ARG A 128 -17.64 11.59 -5.52
N ALA A 129 -18.76 11.15 -6.11
CA ALA A 129 -20.09 11.45 -5.59
C ALA A 129 -20.31 10.82 -4.21
N ALA A 130 -19.86 9.57 -4.02
CA ALA A 130 -19.91 8.91 -2.73
C ALA A 130 -19.04 9.61 -1.67
N HIS A 131 -17.84 10.05 -2.04
CA HIS A 131 -16.95 10.80 -1.15
C HIS A 131 -17.55 12.15 -0.75
N GLN A 132 -18.19 12.86 -1.69
CA GLN A 132 -18.89 14.09 -1.38
C GLN A 132 -20.02 13.86 -0.37
N SER A 133 -20.84 12.83 -0.57
CA SER A 133 -21.87 12.44 0.39
C SER A 133 -21.28 12.12 1.77
N LEU A 134 -20.13 11.41 1.81
CA LEU A 134 -19.45 11.13 3.07
C LEU A 134 -18.95 12.42 3.74
N ARG A 135 -18.41 13.36 2.98
CA ARG A 135 -17.89 14.63 3.48
C ARG A 135 -18.98 15.49 4.09
N GLU A 136 -20.15 15.55 3.45
CA GLU A 136 -21.32 16.32 3.93
C GLU A 136 -21.88 15.75 5.24
N ASN A 137 -21.93 14.42 5.39
CA ASN A 137 -22.59 13.77 6.53
C ASN A 137 -21.62 13.40 7.67
N TRP A 138 -20.36 13.09 7.35
CA TRP A 138 -19.37 12.54 8.29
C TRP A 138 -17.98 13.16 8.15
N GLY A 139 -17.85 14.34 7.51
CA GLY A 139 -16.56 14.99 7.22
C GLY A 139 -15.60 15.11 8.42
N LYS A 140 -16.11 15.26 9.64
CA LYS A 140 -15.29 15.30 10.87
C LYS A 140 -14.48 14.03 11.16
N TYR A 141 -14.82 12.91 10.53
CA TYR A 141 -14.14 11.62 10.69
C TYR A 141 -13.27 11.25 9.49
N LEU A 142 -13.35 12.01 8.39
CA LEU A 142 -12.60 11.74 7.19
C LEU A 142 -11.20 12.32 7.29
N ASN A 143 -10.24 11.64 6.68
CA ASN A 143 -8.89 12.14 6.52
C ASN A 143 -8.67 12.50 5.05
N GLU A 144 -8.30 13.75 4.79
CA GLU A 144 -8.00 14.24 3.46
C GLU A 144 -6.56 14.77 3.41
N ALA A 145 -5.87 14.51 2.30
CA ALA A 145 -4.51 14.99 2.05
C ALA A 145 -4.35 15.43 0.60
N THR A 146 -3.26 16.14 0.31
CA THR A 146 -2.86 16.47 -1.06
C THR A 146 -1.45 15.97 -1.27
N TRP A 147 -1.24 15.20 -2.33
CA TRP A 147 0.07 14.60 -2.61
C TRP A 147 1.12 15.67 -2.89
N ASN A 148 2.27 15.55 -2.22
CA ASN A 148 3.44 16.36 -2.47
C ASN A 148 4.70 15.65 -1.96
N TRP A 149 5.87 16.12 -2.39
CA TRP A 149 7.15 15.53 -1.99
C TRP A 149 7.44 15.62 -0.48
N ARG A 150 6.87 16.62 0.22
CA ARG A 150 7.03 16.74 1.67
C ARG A 150 6.27 15.61 2.38
N LEU A 151 5.03 15.33 1.98
CA LEU A 151 4.25 14.19 2.48
C LEU A 151 4.99 12.88 2.25
N MET A 152 5.51 12.67 1.04
CA MET A 152 6.28 11.46 0.71
C MET A 152 7.53 11.33 1.58
N LYS A 153 8.29 12.42 1.76
CA LYS A 153 9.46 12.41 2.64
C LYS A 153 9.06 12.02 4.06
N THR A 154 8.02 12.63 4.62
CA THR A 154 7.52 12.30 5.96
C THR A 154 7.19 10.82 6.08
N ILE A 155 6.41 10.26 5.15
CA ILE A 155 6.01 8.84 5.18
C ILE A 155 7.24 7.91 5.08
N LEU A 156 8.23 8.27 4.27
CA LEU A 156 9.40 7.43 4.01
C LEU A 156 10.50 7.54 5.09
N THR A 157 10.57 8.65 5.83
CA THR A 157 11.65 8.89 6.80
C THR A 157 11.21 8.75 8.25
N VAL A 158 9.93 8.91 8.55
CA VAL A 158 9.43 8.76 9.93
C VAL A 158 9.10 7.29 10.16
N CYS A 159 9.92 6.62 10.98
CA CYS A 159 9.63 5.26 11.41
C CYS A 159 8.45 5.31 12.37
N HIS A 160 7.28 4.93 11.89
CA HIS A 160 6.01 5.05 12.60
C HIS A 160 5.87 3.99 13.70
N VAL A 161 6.22 4.35 14.93
CA VAL A 161 5.82 3.56 16.11
C VAL A 161 4.51 4.10 16.64
N TYR A 162 3.59 3.20 16.96
CA TYR A 162 2.29 3.58 17.51
C TYR A 162 2.46 4.34 18.84
N SER A 163 1.80 5.48 18.96
CA SER A 163 1.62 6.26 20.21
C SER A 163 0.14 6.55 20.42
N LYS A 164 -0.33 6.46 21.67
CA LYS A 164 -1.74 6.70 22.01
C LYS A 164 -2.13 8.17 21.81
N GLU A 165 -1.20 9.10 21.99
CA GLU A 165 -1.42 10.54 21.96
C GLU A 165 -1.30 11.12 20.55
N GLN A 166 -0.32 10.67 19.76
CA GLN A 166 0.00 11.24 18.46
C GLN A 166 -0.31 10.33 17.27
N ASN A 167 -0.89 9.15 17.52
CA ASN A 167 -1.05 8.01 16.60
C ASN A 167 0.30 7.41 16.17
N TYR A 168 1.23 8.25 15.69
CA TYR A 168 2.55 7.85 15.27
C TYR A 168 3.64 8.81 15.75
N VAL A 169 4.73 8.23 16.27
CA VAL A 169 5.96 8.93 16.67
C VAL A 169 7.17 8.29 15.99
N ALA A 170 8.24 9.07 15.81
CA ALA A 170 9.49 8.56 15.27
C ALA A 170 10.14 7.58 16.26
N PHE A 171 10.78 6.52 15.75
CA PHE A 171 11.54 5.58 16.60
C PHE A 171 12.58 6.28 17.48
N ASP A 172 13.26 7.31 16.96
CA ASP A 172 14.27 8.10 17.68
C ASP A 172 13.70 8.84 18.91
N GLU A 173 12.40 9.15 18.91
CA GLU A 173 11.71 9.78 20.05
C GLU A 173 11.41 8.77 21.17
N LEU A 174 11.36 7.47 20.84
CA LEU A 174 11.12 6.38 21.78
C LEU A 174 12.38 5.68 22.25
N THR A 175 13.49 5.82 21.53
CA THR A 175 14.76 5.19 21.95
C THR A 175 15.26 5.81 23.26
N PRO A 176 15.54 4.99 24.28
CA PRO A 176 16.32 5.46 25.42
C PRO A 176 17.65 6.00 24.91
N LYS A 177 18.14 7.11 25.49
CA LYS A 177 19.46 7.69 25.13
C LYS A 177 20.62 6.70 25.32
N GLU A 178 20.41 5.63 26.08
CA GLU A 178 21.32 4.51 26.21
C GLU A 178 20.71 3.22 25.65
N SER A 179 21.28 2.70 24.57
CA SER A 179 20.95 1.39 24.03
C SER A 179 21.76 0.31 24.74
N TYR A 180 21.12 -0.56 25.52
CA TYR A 180 21.75 -1.76 26.06
C TYR A 180 21.74 -2.89 25.01
N PRO A 181 22.76 -3.77 24.97
CA PRO A 181 22.71 -4.97 24.14
C PRO A 181 21.44 -5.76 24.48
N ILE A 182 20.73 -6.25 23.45
CA ILE A 182 19.62 -7.19 23.67
C ILE A 182 20.23 -8.47 24.24
N THR A 183 20.20 -8.63 25.56
CA THR A 183 20.55 -9.89 26.21
C THR A 183 19.48 -10.89 25.81
N PHE A 184 19.84 -11.85 24.98
CA PHE A 184 18.98 -13.01 24.71
C PHE A 184 18.56 -13.61 26.05
N LEU A 185 17.27 -13.58 26.37
CA LEU A 185 16.71 -14.29 27.51
C LEU A 185 16.99 -15.78 27.29
N LYS A 186 18.08 -16.26 27.90
CA LYS A 186 18.37 -17.68 28.02
C LYS A 186 17.24 -18.26 28.85
N LYS A 187 16.34 -19.04 28.23
CA LYS A 187 15.38 -19.88 28.96
C LYS A 187 16.17 -20.71 29.97
N SER A 188 16.01 -20.42 31.26
CA SER A 188 16.40 -21.34 32.31
C SER A 188 15.31 -22.40 32.41
N ASN A 189 15.67 -23.64 32.07
CA ASN A 189 14.89 -24.81 32.41
C ASN A 189 14.82 -24.92 33.95
N ALA A 190 13.60 -25.09 34.47
CA ALA A 190 13.31 -25.74 35.73
C ALA A 190 12.13 -26.68 35.48
#